data_AF-A0A352SB59-F1
#
_entry.id   AF-A0A352SB59-F1
#
_cell.length_a   1.000
_cell.length_b   1.000
_cell.length_c   1.000
_cell.angle_alpha   90.00
_cell.angle_beta   90.00
_cell.angle_gamma   90.00
#
_symmetry.space_group_name_H-M   'P 1'
#
loop_
_entity.id
_entity.type
_entity.pdbx_description
1 polymer ?
#
loop_
_entity_poly.entity_id
_entity_poly.type
_entity_poly.pdbx_seq_one_letter_code
_entity_poly.pdbx_strand_id
1 'polypeptide(L)'
;VTEAGITFRHLRGADIDDDAWKLFNRCYRQTYRDHHSTPYLNLDFFRRIGAAMPEHLLLVIAEREGRDIASSLLVYDADPAVSTLYGRYWGALEHHPCLHFETAYYQPLEFCIREGIGTFEGGAQGEHKMARGFLPVATRSAHWLAHPSFADAVERFLERERQGIDAYMDELNERNPFAGARE
;
A
#
# COMPACT_ATOMS: atom_id res chain seq x y z
N VAL A 1 10.26 17.50 -1.40
CA VAL A 1 10.44 16.69 -2.62
C VAL A 1 10.45 17.57 -3.86
N THR A 2 9.46 18.44 -4.07
CA THR A 2 9.42 19.40 -5.19
C THR A 2 10.66 20.31 -5.27
N GLU A 3 11.17 20.78 -4.12
CA GLU A 3 12.40 21.60 -4.05
C GLU A 3 13.66 20.85 -4.54
N ALA A 4 13.64 19.51 -4.56
CA ALA A 4 14.71 18.68 -5.11
C ALA A 4 14.58 18.45 -6.63
N GLY A 5 13.62 19.11 -7.29
CA GLY A 5 13.36 18.97 -8.72
C GLY A 5 12.73 17.64 -9.11
N ILE A 6 12.03 16.99 -8.18
CA ILE A 6 11.35 15.71 -8.39
C ILE A 6 9.91 15.97 -8.80
N THR A 7 9.47 15.32 -9.87
CA THR A 7 8.09 15.34 -10.38
C THR A 7 7.49 13.94 -10.38
N PHE A 8 6.16 13.86 -10.53
CA PHE A 8 5.43 12.60 -10.45
C PHE A 8 4.50 12.42 -11.64
N ARG A 9 4.38 11.17 -12.09
CA ARG A 9 3.41 10.76 -13.11
C ARG A 9 2.62 9.54 -12.65
N HIS A 10 1.33 9.55 -12.98
CA HIS A 10 0.39 8.47 -12.71
C HIS A 10 0.12 7.69 -14.00
N LEU A 11 0.48 6.41 -14.02
CA LEU A 11 0.15 5.51 -15.14
C LEU A 11 -0.94 4.53 -14.68
N ARG A 12 -2.00 4.41 -15.47
CA ARG A 12 -3.16 3.55 -15.17
C ARG A 12 -3.35 2.51 -16.24
N GLY A 13 -3.68 1.28 -15.85
CA GLY A 13 -4.05 0.20 -16.76
C GLY A 13 -3.21 0.13 -18.04
N ALA A 14 -3.82 0.42 -19.19
CA ALA A 14 -3.17 0.31 -20.50
C ALA A 14 -2.02 1.32 -20.71
N ASP A 15 -1.95 2.40 -19.94
CA ASP A 15 -0.83 3.36 -19.99
C ASP A 15 0.43 2.81 -19.32
N ILE A 16 0.31 1.69 -18.58
CA ILE A 16 1.44 1.02 -17.95
C ILE A 16 2.09 0.08 -18.98
N ASP A 17 3.00 0.64 -19.77
CA ASP A 17 3.75 -0.09 -20.77
C ASP A 17 4.83 -1.03 -20.17
N ASP A 18 5.49 -1.79 -21.04
CA ASP A 18 6.50 -2.76 -20.63
C ASP A 18 7.73 -2.10 -19.98
N ASP A 19 8.05 -0.86 -20.35
CA ASP A 19 9.19 -0.14 -19.80
C ASP A 19 8.89 0.38 -18.39
N ALA A 20 7.65 0.82 -18.14
CA ALA A 20 7.14 1.11 -16.81
C ALA A 20 7.19 -0.15 -15.90
N TRP A 21 6.81 -1.33 -16.40
CA TRP A 21 6.94 -2.57 -15.64
C TRP A 21 8.38 -2.96 -15.33
N LYS A 22 9.30 -2.80 -16.29
CA LYS A 22 10.74 -3.02 -16.07
C LYS A 22 11.30 -2.05 -15.03
N LEU A 23 10.93 -0.78 -15.11
CA LEU A 23 11.28 0.24 -14.12
C LEU A 23 10.79 -0.15 -12.73
N PHE A 24 9.49 -0.42 -12.60
CA PHE A 24 8.90 -0.78 -11.31
C PHE A 24 9.58 -2.03 -10.72
N ASN A 25 9.83 -3.07 -11.52
CA ASN A 25 10.54 -4.27 -11.07
C ASN A 25 11.99 -3.96 -10.62
N ARG A 26 12.69 -3.02 -11.26
CA ARG A 26 14.00 -2.55 -10.81
C ARG A 26 13.92 -1.88 -9.43
N CYS A 27 12.98 -0.96 -9.26
CA CYS A 27 12.71 -0.28 -7.99
C CYS A 27 12.38 -1.29 -6.88
N TYR A 28 11.41 -2.18 -7.14
CA TYR A 28 11.00 -3.25 -6.23
C TYR A 28 12.20 -4.09 -5.78
N ARG A 29 13.01 -4.58 -6.73
CA ARG A 29 14.19 -5.40 -6.40
C ARG A 29 15.25 -4.62 -5.63
N GLN A 30 15.38 -3.31 -5.85
CA GLN A 30 16.34 -2.47 -5.13
C GLN A 30 15.99 -2.39 -3.65
N THR A 31 14.72 -2.15 -3.32
CA THR A 31 14.25 -2.12 -1.92
C THR A 31 14.55 -3.43 -1.18
N TYR A 32 14.36 -4.59 -1.83
CA TYR A 32 14.73 -5.87 -1.21
C TYR A 32 16.23 -5.99 -0.96
N ARG A 33 17.08 -5.52 -1.88
CA ARG A 33 18.53 -5.51 -1.68
C ARG A 33 18.93 -4.63 -0.50
N ASP A 34 18.34 -3.44 -0.40
CA ASP A 34 18.61 -2.49 0.67
C ASP A 34 18.19 -3.04 2.04
N HIS A 35 17.16 -3.89 2.07
CA HIS A 35 16.69 -4.60 3.26
C HIS A 35 17.25 -6.02 3.42
N HIS A 36 18.31 -6.37 2.69
CA HIS A 36 18.97 -7.69 2.75
C HIS A 36 17.99 -8.88 2.63
N SER A 37 16.96 -8.72 1.81
CA SER A 37 15.86 -9.66 1.62
C SER A 37 15.80 -10.15 0.17
N THR A 38 15.07 -11.24 -0.07
CA THR A 38 14.90 -11.81 -1.42
C THR A 38 13.54 -11.43 -2.00
N PRO A 39 13.48 -10.80 -3.19
CA PRO A 39 12.21 -10.52 -3.85
C PRO A 39 11.50 -11.82 -4.20
N TYR A 40 10.24 -11.94 -3.78
CA TYR A 40 9.41 -13.13 -4.04
C TYR A 40 8.54 -13.00 -5.28
N LEU A 41 8.34 -11.78 -5.79
CA LEU A 41 7.73 -11.52 -7.09
C LEU A 41 8.80 -11.20 -8.14
N ASN A 42 8.43 -11.35 -9.41
CA ASN A 42 9.30 -11.09 -10.54
C ASN A 42 8.58 -10.30 -11.63
N LEU A 43 9.33 -9.88 -12.66
CA LEU A 43 8.77 -9.10 -13.77
C LEU A 43 7.64 -9.83 -14.51
N ASP A 44 7.71 -11.16 -14.64
CA ASP A 44 6.66 -11.94 -15.31
C ASP A 44 5.34 -11.87 -14.53
N PHE A 45 5.39 -11.93 -13.20
CA PHE A 45 4.21 -11.70 -12.37
C PHE A 45 3.59 -10.32 -12.62
N PHE A 46 4.39 -9.26 -12.61
CA PHE A 46 3.88 -7.88 -12.78
C PHE A 46 3.27 -7.67 -14.18
N ARG A 47 3.89 -8.24 -15.21
CA ARG A 47 3.32 -8.23 -16.56
C ARG A 47 1.99 -8.99 -16.64
N ARG A 48 1.88 -10.14 -15.98
CA ARG A 48 0.65 -10.95 -15.96
C ARG A 48 -0.51 -10.21 -15.30
N ILE A 49 -0.28 -9.55 -14.15
CA ILE A 49 -1.33 -8.75 -13.53
C ILE A 49 -1.69 -7.54 -14.40
N GLY A 50 -0.70 -6.92 -15.05
CA GLY A 50 -0.91 -5.83 -16.01
C GLY A 50 -1.81 -6.23 -17.18
N ALA A 51 -1.69 -7.46 -17.66
CA ALA A 51 -2.52 -7.99 -18.73
C ALA A 51 -3.90 -8.49 -18.26
N ALA A 52 -3.97 -9.08 -17.06
CA ALA A 52 -5.17 -9.75 -16.57
C ALA A 52 -6.17 -8.83 -15.85
N MET A 53 -5.69 -7.74 -15.26
CA MET A 53 -6.51 -6.79 -14.49
C MET A 53 -6.03 -5.33 -14.62
N PRO A 54 -5.77 -4.82 -15.85
CA PRO A 54 -5.21 -3.48 -16.05
C PRO A 54 -6.01 -2.37 -15.37
N GLU A 55 -7.33 -2.43 -15.42
CA GLU A 55 -8.26 -1.44 -14.87
C GLU A 55 -8.12 -1.24 -13.35
N HIS A 56 -7.49 -2.19 -12.67
CA HIS A 56 -7.28 -2.21 -11.23
C HIS A 56 -5.90 -1.70 -10.81
N LEU A 57 -5.05 -1.23 -11.73
CA LEU A 57 -3.64 -0.94 -11.46
C LEU A 57 -3.28 0.52 -11.66
N LEU A 58 -2.52 1.04 -10.69
CA LEU A 58 -1.90 2.35 -10.73
C LEU A 58 -0.40 2.21 -10.42
N LEU A 59 0.44 2.79 -11.28
CA LEU A 59 1.82 3.11 -10.97
C LEU A 59 1.96 4.61 -10.72
N VAL A 60 2.59 4.97 -9.61
CA VAL A 60 3.19 6.30 -9.44
C VAL A 60 4.66 6.17 -9.79
N ILE A 61 5.17 7.05 -10.63
CA ILE A 61 6.60 7.12 -10.98
C ILE A 61 7.13 8.50 -10.61
N ALA A 62 8.25 8.50 -9.88
CA ALA A 62 8.99 9.72 -9.56
C ALA A 62 10.10 9.93 -10.58
N GLU A 63 10.21 11.14 -11.12
CA GLU A 63 11.22 11.54 -12.08
C GLU A 63 12.06 12.69 -11.53
N ARG A 64 13.36 12.69 -11.81
CA ARG A 64 14.27 13.80 -11.53
C ARG A 64 15.23 13.97 -12.70
N GLU A 65 15.35 15.21 -13.21
CA GLU A 65 16.26 15.54 -14.32
C GLU A 65 16.07 14.61 -15.55
N GLY A 66 14.82 14.27 -15.87
CA GLY A 66 14.48 13.39 -17.01
C GLY A 66 14.78 11.90 -16.77
N ARG A 67 15.04 11.48 -15.52
CA ARG A 67 15.29 10.08 -15.16
C ARG A 67 14.28 9.60 -14.15
N ASP A 68 13.71 8.43 -14.37
CA ASP A 68 12.86 7.76 -13.39
C ASP A 68 13.70 7.24 -12.21
N ILE A 69 13.36 7.66 -10.99
CA ILE A 69 14.14 7.41 -9.77
C ILE A 69 13.42 6.54 -8.75
N ALA A 70 12.09 6.45 -8.79
CA ALA A 70 11.31 5.62 -7.88
C ALA A 70 9.95 5.25 -8.49
N SER A 71 9.33 4.21 -7.95
CA SER A 71 7.95 3.87 -8.31
C SER A 71 7.21 3.16 -7.18
N SER A 72 5.90 3.38 -7.10
CA SER A 72 4.98 2.62 -6.26
C SER A 72 3.89 1.95 -7.11
N LEU A 73 3.50 0.75 -6.69
CA LEU A 73 2.41 -0.02 -7.28
C LEU A 73 1.23 -0.09 -6.31
N LEU A 74 0.08 0.28 -6.83
CA LEU A 74 -1.19 0.29 -6.13
C LEU A 74 -2.22 -0.52 -6.91
N VAL A 75 -3.13 -1.11 -6.15
CA VAL A 75 -4.26 -1.89 -6.66
C VAL A 75 -5.54 -1.27 -6.14
N TYR A 76 -6.56 -1.09 -6.96
CA TYR A 76 -7.83 -0.49 -6.54
C TYR A 76 -9.01 -1.14 -7.27
N ASP A 77 -10.19 -1.08 -6.66
CA ASP A 77 -11.41 -1.53 -7.31
C ASP A 77 -11.84 -0.51 -8.37
N ALA A 78 -12.19 -0.99 -9.56
CA ALA A 78 -12.62 -0.09 -10.64
C ALA A 78 -14.01 0.51 -10.42
N ASP A 79 -14.81 -0.04 -9.49
CA ASP A 79 -16.16 0.45 -9.16
C ASP A 79 -16.09 1.60 -8.13
N PRO A 80 -16.38 2.85 -8.52
CA PRO A 80 -16.29 4.00 -7.63
C PRO A 80 -17.23 3.94 -6.41
N ALA A 81 -18.32 3.16 -6.48
CA ALA A 81 -19.30 3.09 -5.39
C ALA A 81 -18.75 2.38 -4.14
N VAL A 82 -17.76 1.50 -4.32
CA VAL A 82 -17.14 0.71 -3.24
C VAL A 82 -15.60 0.76 -3.31
N SER A 83 -15.05 1.71 -4.08
CA SER A 83 -13.63 1.69 -4.41
C SER A 83 -12.76 1.94 -3.19
N THR A 84 -11.85 0.99 -2.96
CA THR A 84 -10.72 1.16 -2.05
C THR A 84 -9.43 1.06 -2.85
N LEU A 85 -8.49 1.95 -2.56
CA LEU A 85 -7.16 1.92 -3.15
C LEU A 85 -6.14 1.41 -2.14
N TYR A 86 -5.32 0.46 -2.58
CA TYR A 86 -4.39 -0.24 -1.71
C TYR A 86 -2.95 -0.03 -2.18
N GLY A 87 -2.11 0.51 -1.31
CA GLY A 87 -0.66 0.48 -1.49
C GLY A 87 -0.15 -0.96 -1.36
N ARG A 88 0.64 -1.43 -2.34
CA ARG A 88 1.20 -2.79 -2.33
C ARG A 88 2.71 -2.79 -2.21
N TYR A 89 3.37 -2.16 -3.18
CA TYR A 89 4.83 -2.22 -3.27
C TYR A 89 5.37 -0.85 -3.64
N TRP A 90 6.61 -0.62 -3.24
CA TRP A 90 7.35 0.57 -3.61
C TRP A 90 8.82 0.20 -3.81
N GLY A 91 9.54 1.04 -4.53
CA GLY A 91 10.97 1.13 -4.35
C GLY A 91 11.57 2.34 -5.01
N ALA A 92 12.84 2.58 -4.69
CA ALA A 92 13.62 3.67 -5.24
C ALA A 92 14.99 3.20 -5.70
N LEU A 93 15.51 3.91 -6.68
CA LEU A 93 16.84 3.78 -7.25
C LEU A 93 17.75 4.92 -6.79
N GLU A 94 17.16 6.02 -6.33
CA GLU A 94 17.83 7.14 -5.72
C GLU A 94 17.23 7.44 -4.34
N HIS A 95 18.07 7.73 -3.37
CA HIS A 95 17.62 8.09 -2.04
C HIS A 95 17.36 9.58 -1.93
N HIS A 96 16.13 9.95 -1.56
CA HIS A 96 15.74 11.32 -1.24
C HIS A 96 14.91 11.35 0.04
N PRO A 97 15.13 12.33 0.93
CA PRO A 97 14.29 12.53 2.10
C PRO A 97 12.81 12.61 1.70
N CYS A 98 12.00 11.83 2.41
CA CYS A 98 10.55 11.77 2.26
C CYS A 98 10.00 11.25 0.91
N LEU A 99 10.85 10.82 -0.03
CA LEU A 99 10.38 10.33 -1.34
C LEU A 99 9.42 9.16 -1.25
N HIS A 100 9.65 8.25 -0.29
CA HIS A 100 8.72 7.16 0.00
C HIS A 100 7.32 7.68 0.35
N PHE A 101 7.22 8.71 1.20
CA PHE A 101 5.92 9.24 1.62
C PHE A 101 5.17 9.89 0.47
N GLU A 102 5.89 10.66 -0.34
CA GLU A 102 5.33 11.32 -1.52
C GLU A 102 4.81 10.28 -2.52
N THR A 103 5.67 9.32 -2.90
CA THR A 103 5.37 8.33 -3.95
C THR A 103 4.33 7.30 -3.51
N ALA A 104 4.36 6.88 -2.24
CA ALA A 104 3.56 5.76 -1.74
C ALA A 104 2.33 6.17 -0.93
N TYR A 105 2.18 7.44 -0.53
CA TYR A 105 1.00 7.93 0.20
C TYR A 105 0.38 9.19 -0.40
N TYR A 106 1.13 10.28 -0.58
CA TYR A 106 0.51 11.55 -0.99
C TYR A 106 0.02 11.54 -2.44
N GLN A 107 0.83 11.05 -3.38
CA GLN A 107 0.41 10.87 -4.77
C GLN A 107 -0.81 9.91 -4.91
N PRO A 108 -0.82 8.75 -4.22
CA PRO A 108 -2.02 7.92 -4.09
C PRO A 108 -3.25 8.61 -3.49
N LEU A 109 -3.08 9.44 -2.46
CA LEU A 109 -4.17 10.20 -1.85
C LEU A 109 -4.73 11.25 -2.82
N GLU A 110 -3.86 11.97 -3.54
CA GLU A 110 -4.28 12.89 -4.61
C GLU A 110 -5.05 12.17 -5.70
N PHE A 111 -4.62 10.95 -6.06
CA PHE A 111 -5.38 10.09 -6.96
C PHE A 111 -6.76 9.75 -6.38
N CYS A 112 -6.85 9.33 -5.12
CA CYS A 112 -8.13 8.98 -4.49
C CYS A 112 -9.10 10.17 -4.48
N ILE A 113 -8.61 11.36 -4.10
CA ILE A 113 -9.42 12.59 -4.07
C ILE A 113 -9.94 12.93 -5.46
N ARG A 114 -9.08 12.86 -6.49
CA ARG A 114 -9.48 13.17 -7.87
C ARG A 114 -10.49 12.18 -8.43
N GLU A 115 -10.33 10.89 -8.14
CA GLU A 115 -11.20 9.82 -8.67
C GLU A 115 -12.42 9.53 -7.78
N GLY A 116 -12.56 10.22 -6.63
CA GLY A 116 -13.67 10.01 -5.70
C GLY A 116 -13.59 8.70 -4.90
N ILE A 117 -12.40 8.13 -4.74
CA ILE A 117 -12.16 6.90 -3.96
C ILE A 117 -12.19 7.26 -2.48
N GLY A 118 -13.14 6.67 -1.74
CA GLY A 118 -13.39 7.02 -0.35
C GLY A 118 -12.40 6.43 0.66
N THR A 119 -11.58 5.46 0.27
CA THR A 119 -10.67 4.76 1.19
C THR A 119 -9.31 4.49 0.56
N PHE A 120 -8.25 4.86 1.31
CA PHE A 120 -6.87 4.52 0.98
C PHE A 120 -6.24 3.66 2.09
N GLU A 121 -5.77 2.49 1.71
CA GLU A 121 -5.14 1.49 2.55
C GLU A 121 -3.61 1.51 2.32
N GLY A 122 -2.87 2.12 3.24
CA GLY A 122 -1.40 2.23 3.19
C GLY A 122 -0.64 0.92 3.46
N GLY A 123 -1.29 -0.23 3.34
CA GLY A 123 -0.78 -1.58 3.60
C GLY A 123 -0.80 -2.00 5.07
N ALA A 124 -0.37 -3.24 5.35
CA ALA A 124 -0.28 -3.77 6.72
C ALA A 124 0.94 -3.22 7.48
N GLN A 125 0.88 -3.28 8.83
CA GLN A 125 1.94 -3.04 9.84
C GLN A 125 2.05 -1.65 10.50
N GLY A 126 2.00 -1.69 11.84
CA GLY A 126 2.72 -0.80 12.75
C GLY A 126 1.98 0.43 13.24
N GLU A 127 2.02 0.65 14.55
CA GLU A 127 1.48 1.84 15.25
C GLU A 127 2.03 3.16 14.68
N HIS A 128 3.23 3.11 14.09
CA HIS A 128 3.87 4.24 13.43
C HIS A 128 3.07 4.82 12.24
N LYS A 129 2.04 4.10 11.73
CA LYS A 129 1.13 4.62 10.71
C LYS A 129 0.10 5.61 11.25
N MET A 130 -0.15 5.61 12.55
CA MET A 130 -0.96 6.64 13.22
C MET A 130 -0.37 8.03 13.03
N ALA A 131 0.95 8.16 13.21
CA ALA A 131 1.67 9.41 12.97
C ALA A 131 1.65 9.87 11.50
N ARG A 132 1.20 9.00 10.58
CA ARG A 132 1.09 9.25 9.14
C ARG A 132 -0.36 9.49 8.70
N GLY A 133 -1.30 9.54 9.65
CA GLY A 133 -2.72 9.81 9.39
C GLY A 133 -3.58 8.58 9.08
N PHE A 134 -3.06 7.36 9.23
CA PHE A 134 -3.85 6.14 9.06
C PHE A 134 -4.43 5.69 10.40
N LEU A 135 -5.76 5.72 10.51
CA LEU A 135 -6.49 5.25 11.68
C LEU A 135 -6.59 3.72 11.70
N PRO A 136 -6.59 3.08 12.88
CA PRO A 136 -6.77 1.65 12.98
C PRO A 136 -8.20 1.30 12.58
N VAL A 137 -8.33 0.31 11.69
CA VAL A 137 -9.63 -0.25 11.31
C VAL A 137 -9.60 -1.74 11.59
N ALA A 138 -10.63 -2.21 12.29
CA ALA A 138 -10.79 -3.63 12.57
C ALA A 138 -10.95 -4.40 11.26
N THR A 139 -9.95 -5.21 10.91
CA THR A 139 -9.97 -6.07 9.73
C THR A 139 -10.43 -7.47 10.13
N ARG A 140 -11.27 -8.09 9.29
CA ARG A 140 -11.80 -9.43 9.55
C ARG A 140 -11.22 -10.43 8.57
N SER A 141 -10.99 -11.66 9.04
CA SER A 141 -10.65 -12.78 8.18
C SER A 141 -11.58 -13.95 8.50
N ALA A 142 -11.92 -14.73 7.47
CA ALA A 142 -12.77 -15.90 7.58
C ALA A 142 -11.98 -17.13 7.14
N HIS A 143 -11.98 -18.17 7.98
CA HIS A 143 -11.18 -19.37 7.77
C HIS A 143 -12.08 -20.59 7.84
N TRP A 144 -12.04 -21.42 6.80
CA TRP A 144 -12.65 -22.75 6.84
C TRP A 144 -11.56 -23.78 7.13
N LEU A 145 -11.78 -24.58 8.18
CA LEU A 145 -10.82 -25.56 8.65
C LEU A 145 -11.43 -26.96 8.53
N ALA A 146 -10.92 -27.74 7.57
CA ALA A 146 -11.46 -29.06 7.25
C ALA A 146 -11.36 -30.06 8.41
N HIS A 147 -10.25 -30.00 9.15
CA HIS A 147 -9.95 -30.96 10.21
C HIS A 147 -10.50 -30.44 11.55
N PRO A 148 -11.43 -31.18 12.21
CA PRO A 148 -12.10 -30.69 13.42
C PRO A 148 -11.13 -30.29 14.53
N SER A 149 -10.07 -31.06 14.77
CA SER A 149 -9.11 -30.72 15.83
C SER A 149 -8.33 -29.42 15.58
N PHE A 150 -8.12 -29.04 14.31
CA PHE A 150 -7.52 -27.74 13.98
C PHE A 150 -8.53 -26.61 14.14
N ALA A 151 -9.78 -26.82 13.73
CA ALA A 151 -10.86 -25.88 13.98
C ALA A 151 -10.98 -25.57 15.48
N ASP A 152 -11.04 -26.61 16.32
CA ASP A 152 -11.15 -26.47 17.77
C ASP A 152 -9.93 -25.76 18.39
N ALA A 153 -8.72 -26.02 17.88
CA ALA A 153 -7.50 -25.37 18.37
C ALA A 153 -7.47 -23.88 18.04
N VAL A 154 -7.89 -23.51 16.83
CA VAL A 154 -7.98 -22.11 16.40
C VAL A 154 -9.10 -21.38 17.14
N GLU A 155 -10.28 -22.00 17.31
CA GLU A 155 -11.40 -21.41 18.05
C GLU A 155 -11.00 -21.02 19.48
N ARG A 156 -10.37 -21.95 20.23
CA ARG A 156 -9.88 -21.69 21.60
C ARG A 156 -8.80 -20.61 21.67
N PHE A 157 -8.05 -20.41 20.59
CA PHE A 157 -7.10 -19.30 20.51
C PHE A 157 -7.84 -17.98 20.29
N LEU A 158 -8.76 -17.94 19.33
CA LEU A 158 -9.56 -16.75 18.99
C LEU A 158 -10.42 -16.26 20.15
N GLU A 159 -10.95 -17.15 21.00
CA GLU A 159 -11.67 -16.76 22.23
C GLU A 159 -10.83 -15.88 23.17
N ARG A 160 -9.53 -16.19 23.30
CA ARG A 160 -8.59 -15.42 24.12
C ARG A 160 -8.11 -14.16 23.40
N GLU A 161 -7.83 -14.27 22.10
CA GLU A 161 -7.33 -13.16 21.29
C GLU A 161 -8.35 -12.03 21.16
N ARG A 162 -9.65 -12.35 21.00
CA ARG A 162 -10.72 -11.34 20.89
C ARG A 162 -10.71 -10.33 22.04
N GLN A 163 -10.52 -10.80 23.28
CA GLN A 163 -10.45 -9.92 24.46
C GLN A 163 -9.24 -8.98 24.43
N GLY A 164 -8.13 -9.42 23.83
CA GLY A 164 -6.92 -8.60 23.66
C GLY A 164 -7.01 -7.59 22.52
N ILE A 165 -7.70 -7.94 21.42
CA ILE A 165 -7.85 -7.06 20.25
C ILE A 165 -8.71 -5.84 20.58
N ASP A 166 -9.82 -6.01 21.31
CA ASP A 166 -10.71 -4.89 21.64
C ASP A 166 -9.98 -3.86 22.53
N ALA A 167 -9.28 -4.32 23.57
CA ALA A 167 -8.48 -3.46 24.43
C ALA A 167 -7.34 -2.75 23.67
N TYR A 168 -6.72 -3.43 22.71
CA TYR A 168 -5.66 -2.85 21.87
C TYR A 168 -6.21 -1.79 20.90
N MET A 169 -7.39 -2.01 20.32
CA MET A 169 -8.07 -1.03 19.47
C MET A 169 -8.46 0.22 20.26
N ASP A 170 -8.92 0.06 21.49
CA ASP A 170 -9.23 1.17 22.39
C ASP A 170 -7.96 1.99 22.71
N GLU A 171 -6.85 1.34 23.09
CA GLU A 171 -5.57 2.03 23.35
C GLU A 171 -5.06 2.81 22.13
N LEU A 172 -5.18 2.24 20.93
CA LEU A 172 -4.77 2.93 19.70
C LEU A 172 -5.66 4.13 19.39
N ASN A 173 -6.98 4.02 19.62
CA ASN A 173 -7.92 5.12 19.41
C ASN A 173 -7.73 6.27 20.41
N GLU A 174 -7.28 6.00 21.63
CA GLU A 174 -6.91 7.05 22.59
C GLU A 174 -5.75 7.94 22.09
N ARG A 175 -4.90 7.40 21.20
CA ARG A 175 -3.77 8.12 20.57
C ARG A 175 -4.12 8.66 19.19
N ASN A 176 -5.40 8.85 18.89
CA ASN A 176 -5.85 9.34 17.59
C ASN A 176 -5.28 10.75 17.29
N PRO A 177 -4.53 10.94 16.18
CA PRO A 177 -3.91 12.22 15.83
C PRO A 177 -4.91 13.35 15.57
N PHE A 178 -6.21 13.02 15.42
CA PHE A 178 -7.28 13.99 15.19
C PHE A 178 -8.11 14.32 16.45
N ALA A 179 -7.90 13.62 17.59
CA ALA A 179 -8.73 13.78 18.78
C ALA A 179 -8.55 15.13 19.52
N GLY A 180 -7.55 15.93 19.15
CA GLY A 180 -7.34 17.29 19.68
C GLY A 180 -7.89 18.42 18.80
N ALA A 181 -8.38 18.13 17.59
CA ALA A 181 -8.96 19.12 16.69
C ALA A 181 -10.46 19.26 16.97
N ARG A 182 -10.81 19.84 18.13
CA ARG A 182 -12.15 20.40 18.33
C ARG A 182 -12.17 21.80 17.72
N GLU A 183 -13.14 22.05 16.84
CA GLU A 183 -13.61 23.42 16.54
C GLU A 183 -14.01 24.16 17.82
#